data_AF-A0AA46SHD4-F1
#
_entry.id   AF-A0AA46SHD4-F1
#
_cell.length_a   1.000
_cell.length_b   1.000
_cell.length_c   1.000
_cell.angle_alpha   90.00
_cell.angle_beta   90.00
_cell.angle_gamma   90.00
#
_symmetry.space_group_name_H-M   'P 1'
#
loop_
_entity.id
_entity.type
_entity.pdbx_description
1 polymer ?
#
loop_
_entity_poly.entity_id
_entity_poly.type
_entity_poly.pdbx_seq_one_letter_code
_entity_poly.pdbx_strand_id
1 'polypeptide(L)'
;MEIKELNQYRYVVKETVIEDVINETLTPNRIIMIGVKDSTNGIVIPHPIPSDFIRLKYEYQGNSFNTQKSAAEVICRFLNFIHNKITNKDEEFLSFSYYGISGLTLQHGSRFITSLTLQGRNKQTVAIYEQYLIQFYVFLQEQKLIDMQFDFSLFSRSKGYRNRPDSPFRHPSLETRYPSRFTSKKQRQKAKDFRGKDRKMLVTEFIQCSKEIAPEITLGICLQIFGGIRRGEIVNLTRGSFNVVKGKSMIVKIEDNRNILFGHLKNTEKEFPKRLNYLETHMALQTILDNDLLWEVYDLHFEKLNKKIQQGEVKNPIAVLVDNHGNPMSDYGQ
;
A
#
# COMPACT_ATOMS: atom_id res chain seq x y z
N MET A 1 -29.33 0.33 23.38
CA MET A 1 -28.37 -0.68 22.89
C MET A 1 -27.49 -1.05 24.06
N GLU A 2 -27.58 -2.27 24.56
CA GLU A 2 -26.75 -2.70 25.69
C GLU A 2 -25.28 -2.77 25.25
N ILE A 3 -24.34 -2.44 26.13
CA ILE A 3 -22.89 -2.39 25.81
C ILE A 3 -22.35 -3.73 25.26
N LYS A 4 -23.03 -4.85 25.55
CA LYS A 4 -22.72 -6.17 24.98
C LYS A 4 -22.96 -6.27 23.47
N GLU A 5 -23.92 -5.52 22.92
CA GLU A 5 -24.26 -5.53 21.48
C GLU A 5 -23.25 -4.77 20.62
N LEU A 6 -22.51 -3.82 21.20
CA LEU A 6 -21.50 -3.02 20.48
C LEU A 6 -20.34 -3.90 19.97
N ASN A 7 -19.86 -4.85 20.77
CA ASN A 7 -18.71 -5.69 20.41
C ASN A 7 -18.89 -6.56 19.15
N GLN A 8 -20.12 -6.76 18.70
CA GLN A 8 -20.38 -7.52 17.47
C GLN A 8 -20.12 -6.69 16.21
N TYR A 9 -20.08 -5.36 16.30
CA TYR A 9 -19.93 -4.48 15.15
C TYR A 9 -18.52 -3.91 15.02
N ARG A 10 -18.03 -3.83 13.78
CA ARG A 10 -16.72 -3.25 13.50
C ARG A 10 -16.72 -2.47 12.20
N TYR A 11 -16.12 -1.29 12.19
CA TYR A 11 -15.86 -0.54 10.97
C TYR A 11 -14.82 -1.26 10.11
N VAL A 12 -15.14 -1.49 8.84
CA VAL A 12 -14.30 -2.16 7.86
C VAL A 12 -14.26 -1.37 6.55
N VAL A 13 -13.13 -1.45 5.86
CA VAL A 13 -13.01 -0.96 4.49
C VAL A 13 -13.55 -2.05 3.57
N LYS A 14 -14.44 -1.68 2.65
CA LYS A 14 -14.97 -2.57 1.61
C LYS A 14 -14.72 -1.95 0.25
N GLU A 15 -14.10 -2.72 -0.63
CA GLU A 15 -13.98 -2.38 -2.04
C GLU A 15 -15.21 -2.91 -2.77
N THR A 16 -15.79 -2.09 -3.64
CA THR A 16 -16.92 -2.51 -4.48
C THR A 16 -16.76 -1.93 -5.87
N VAL A 17 -17.43 -2.54 -6.84
CA VAL A 17 -17.56 -1.98 -8.18
C VAL A 17 -18.93 -1.32 -8.28
N ILE A 18 -18.97 -0.11 -8.81
CA ILE A 18 -20.19 0.55 -9.28
C ILE A 18 -20.10 0.74 -10.78
N GLU A 19 -21.23 0.89 -11.45
CA GLU A 19 -21.27 1.21 -12.87
C GLU A 19 -21.51 2.71 -13.02
N ASP A 20 -20.53 3.41 -13.60
CA ASP A 20 -20.66 4.81 -13.94
C ASP A 20 -21.01 4.94 -15.42
N VAL A 21 -21.90 5.87 -15.75
CA VAL A 21 -22.20 6.21 -17.15
C VAL A 21 -21.21 7.29 -17.58
N ILE A 22 -20.24 6.92 -18.41
CA ILE A 22 -19.25 7.83 -18.98
C ILE A 22 -19.41 7.78 -20.50
N ASN A 23 -19.70 8.92 -21.12
CA ASN A 23 -19.96 9.01 -22.57
C ASN A 23 -20.96 7.94 -23.05
N GLU A 24 -22.12 7.86 -22.38
CA GLU A 24 -23.20 6.92 -22.70
C GLU A 24 -22.84 5.43 -22.56
N THR A 25 -21.66 5.12 -22.03
CA THR A 25 -21.16 3.75 -21.84
C THR A 25 -21.07 3.43 -20.35
N LEU A 26 -21.63 2.28 -19.95
CA LEU A 26 -21.47 1.74 -18.60
C LEU A 26 -20.02 1.30 -18.40
N THR A 27 -19.32 2.01 -17.52
CA THR A 27 -17.93 1.75 -17.19
C THR A 27 -17.86 1.26 -15.74
N PRO A 28 -17.32 0.05 -15.47
CA PRO A 28 -17.14 -0.43 -14.12
C PRO A 28 -16.05 0.39 -13.42
N ASN A 29 -16.41 1.04 -12.32
CA ASN A 29 -15.51 1.83 -11.49
C ASN A 29 -15.34 1.18 -10.11
N ARG A 30 -14.09 0.94 -9.72
CA ARG A 30 -13.76 0.40 -8.39
C ARG A 30 -13.73 1.54 -7.38
N ILE A 31 -14.62 1.47 -6.40
CA ILE A 31 -14.72 2.46 -5.32
C ILE A 31 -14.40 1.83 -3.96
N ILE A 32 -14.12 2.70 -3.00
CA ILE A 32 -13.84 2.33 -1.62
C ILE A 32 -14.90 2.93 -0.71
N MET A 33 -15.56 2.06 0.05
CA MET A 33 -16.54 2.47 1.07
C MET A 33 -16.11 2.01 2.46
N ILE A 34 -16.62 2.71 3.47
CA ILE A 34 -16.51 2.29 4.87
C ILE A 34 -17.86 1.71 5.29
N GLY A 35 -17.84 0.47 5.75
CA GLY A 35 -19.03 -0.22 6.24
C GLY A 35 -18.89 -0.64 7.69
N VAL A 36 -20.03 -0.93 8.33
CA VAL A 36 -20.10 -1.59 9.63
C VAL A 36 -20.34 -3.07 9.37
N LYS A 37 -19.37 -3.90 9.75
CA LYS A 37 -19.46 -5.36 9.69
C LYS A 37 -20.07 -5.89 10.97
N ASP A 38 -21.13 -6.67 10.83
CA ASP A 38 -21.62 -7.55 11.87
C ASP A 38 -20.76 -8.82 11.91
N SER A 39 -20.17 -9.10 13.07
CA SER A 39 -19.27 -10.23 13.27
C SER A 39 -20.02 -11.56 13.38
N THR A 40 -21.33 -11.56 13.60
CA THR A 40 -22.15 -12.78 13.74
C THR A 40 -22.49 -13.41 12.39
N ASN A 41 -22.98 -12.60 11.44
CA ASN A 41 -23.42 -13.06 10.11
C ASN A 41 -22.45 -12.62 8.99
N GLY A 42 -21.45 -11.79 9.29
CA GLY A 42 -20.46 -11.30 8.33
C GLY A 42 -20.97 -10.20 7.38
N ILE A 43 -22.22 -9.75 7.54
CA ILE A 43 -22.84 -8.74 6.68
C ILE A 43 -22.15 -7.39 6.92
N VAL A 44 -21.89 -6.68 5.82
CA VAL A 44 -21.29 -5.35 5.84
C VAL A 44 -22.31 -4.34 5.33
N ILE A 45 -22.78 -3.47 6.23
CA ILE A 45 -23.71 -2.39 5.92
C ILE A 45 -22.90 -1.12 5.61
N PRO A 46 -23.05 -0.50 4.43
CA PRO A 46 -22.36 0.76 4.12
C PRO A 46 -22.72 1.87 5.10
N HIS A 47 -21.71 2.59 5.62
CA HIS A 47 -21.93 3.75 6.48
C HIS A 47 -21.82 5.03 5.64
N PRO A 48 -22.85 5.90 5.61
CA PRO A 48 -22.91 7.03 4.67
C PRO A 48 -21.81 8.07 4.93
N ILE A 49 -21.71 8.60 6.16
CA ILE A 49 -20.78 9.69 6.50
C ILE A 49 -19.30 9.42 6.16
N PRO A 50 -18.65 8.35 6.69
CA PRO A 50 -17.25 8.08 6.42
C PRO A 50 -17.04 7.56 4.99
N SER A 51 -18.05 6.98 4.32
CA SER A 51 -17.95 6.65 2.89
C SER A 51 -17.96 7.91 2.02
N ASP A 52 -18.83 8.87 2.33
CA ASP A 52 -18.90 10.16 1.65
C ASP A 52 -17.62 10.97 1.85
N PHE A 53 -16.98 10.87 3.02
CA PHE A 53 -15.65 11.43 3.22
C PHE A 53 -14.63 10.90 2.20
N ILE A 54 -14.58 9.58 1.98
CA ILE A 54 -13.66 8.98 1.01
C ILE A 54 -13.99 9.43 -0.41
N ARG A 55 -15.27 9.40 -0.77
CA ARG A 55 -15.75 9.81 -2.10
C ARG A 55 -15.43 11.28 -2.39
N LEU A 56 -15.83 12.19 -1.51
CA LEU A 56 -15.76 13.63 -1.73
C LEU A 56 -14.35 14.20 -1.57
N LYS A 57 -13.56 13.71 -0.60
CA LYS A 57 -12.21 14.25 -0.32
C LYS A 57 -11.08 13.53 -1.07
N TYR A 58 -11.30 12.32 -1.57
CA TYR A 58 -10.26 11.56 -2.26
C TYR A 58 -10.65 11.17 -3.68
N GLU A 59 -11.74 10.42 -3.86
CA GLU A 59 -12.15 9.87 -5.16
C GLU A 59 -12.43 10.98 -6.19
N TYR A 60 -13.34 11.90 -5.88
CA TYR A 60 -13.70 13.02 -6.77
C TYR A 60 -12.57 14.03 -6.96
N GLN A 61 -11.54 13.98 -6.10
CA GLN A 61 -10.33 14.78 -6.23
C GLN A 61 -9.25 14.07 -7.06
N GLY A 62 -9.57 12.93 -7.69
CA GLY A 62 -8.65 12.18 -8.55
C GLY A 62 -7.52 11.48 -7.80
N ASN A 63 -7.65 11.22 -6.50
CA ASN A 63 -6.62 10.50 -5.75
C ASN A 63 -6.57 9.04 -6.14
N SER A 64 -5.35 8.47 -6.19
CA SER A 64 -5.17 7.05 -6.49
C SER A 64 -5.93 6.15 -5.52
N PHE A 65 -6.40 5.00 -6.02
CA PHE A 65 -7.12 4.00 -5.23
C PHE A 65 -6.41 3.63 -3.92
N ASN A 66 -5.08 3.47 -3.95
CA ASN A 66 -4.28 3.19 -2.76
C ASN A 66 -4.31 4.31 -1.71
N THR A 67 -4.38 5.57 -2.15
CA THR A 67 -4.52 6.73 -1.26
C THR A 67 -5.91 6.74 -0.62
N GLN A 68 -6.95 6.51 -1.41
CA GLN A 68 -8.33 6.37 -0.92
C GLN A 68 -8.41 5.25 0.14
N LYS A 69 -7.82 4.08 -0.15
CA LYS A 69 -7.77 2.91 0.75
C LYS A 69 -7.06 3.23 2.05
N SER A 70 -5.92 3.90 1.96
CA SER A 70 -5.12 4.30 3.13
C SER A 70 -5.89 5.25 4.04
N ALA A 71 -6.59 6.24 3.46
CA ALA A 71 -7.47 7.13 4.21
C ALA A 71 -8.58 6.33 4.90
N ALA A 72 -9.27 5.46 4.16
CA ALA A 72 -10.37 4.66 4.69
C ALA A 72 -9.92 3.73 5.84
N GLU A 73 -8.78 3.08 5.71
CA GLU A 73 -8.22 2.23 6.76
C GLU A 73 -7.89 3.00 8.04
N VAL A 74 -7.38 4.23 7.93
CA VAL A 74 -7.08 5.07 9.10
C VAL A 74 -8.37 5.49 9.79
N ILE A 75 -9.41 5.90 9.05
CA ILE A 75 -10.70 6.26 9.65
C ILE A 75 -11.37 5.05 10.30
N CYS A 76 -11.36 3.89 9.65
CA CYS A 76 -11.83 2.64 10.28
C CYS A 76 -11.08 2.32 11.58
N ARG A 77 -9.76 2.50 11.62
CA ARG A 77 -8.97 2.29 12.85
C ARG A 77 -9.35 3.28 13.95
N PHE A 78 -9.58 4.54 13.60
CA PHE A 78 -10.01 5.57 14.55
C PHE A 78 -11.41 5.28 15.12
N LEU A 79 -12.39 4.99 14.26
CA LEU A 79 -13.76 4.69 14.70
C LEU A 79 -13.81 3.41 15.53
N ASN A 80 -13.04 2.38 15.17
CA ASN A 80 -12.92 1.17 15.99
C ASN A 80 -12.21 1.43 17.33
N PHE A 81 -11.27 2.38 17.39
CA PHE A 81 -10.66 2.80 18.64
C PHE A 81 -11.69 3.46 19.56
N ILE A 82 -12.50 4.39 19.05
CA ILE A 82 -13.61 5.00 19.80
C ILE A 82 -14.56 3.91 20.29
N HIS A 83 -14.97 3.01 19.41
CA HIS A 83 -15.86 1.91 19.74
C HIS A 83 -15.30 1.07 20.91
N ASN A 84 -14.02 0.70 20.85
CA ASN A 84 -13.37 -0.03 21.93
C ASN A 84 -13.35 0.75 23.25
N LYS A 85 -13.18 2.08 23.21
CA LYS A 85 -13.22 2.93 24.40
C LYS A 85 -14.61 3.00 25.03
N ILE A 86 -15.66 3.07 24.21
CA ILE A 86 -17.05 3.01 24.68
C ILE A 86 -17.35 1.66 25.34
N THR A 87 -16.97 0.55 24.72
CA THR A 87 -17.13 -0.79 25.30
C THR A 87 -16.46 -0.89 26.67
N ASN A 88 -15.27 -0.31 26.81
CA ASN A 88 -14.51 -0.31 28.05
C ASN A 88 -14.99 0.75 29.07
N LYS A 89 -16.10 1.44 28.80
CA LYS A 89 -16.73 2.47 29.65
C LYS A 89 -15.79 3.62 30.00
N ASP A 90 -14.94 4.02 29.06
CA ASP A 90 -14.10 5.20 29.20
C ASP A 90 -14.98 6.46 29.20
N GLU A 91 -15.04 7.18 30.33
CA GLU A 91 -15.95 8.32 30.55
C GLU A 91 -15.87 9.38 29.46
N GLU A 92 -14.67 9.64 28.95
CA GLU A 92 -14.38 10.61 27.88
C GLU A 92 -15.02 10.24 26.54
N PHE A 93 -15.39 8.96 26.36
CA PHE A 93 -15.97 8.42 25.14
C PHE A 93 -17.45 8.03 25.30
N LEU A 94 -17.99 8.00 26.53
CA LEU A 94 -19.38 7.62 26.77
C LEU A 94 -20.38 8.57 26.09
N SER A 95 -20.06 9.87 25.99
CA SER A 95 -20.89 10.83 25.25
C SER A 95 -21.13 10.42 23.80
N PHE A 96 -20.16 9.76 23.16
CA PHE A 96 -20.30 9.24 21.80
C PHE A 96 -21.37 8.16 21.69
N SER A 97 -21.67 7.42 22.77
CA SER A 97 -22.76 6.43 22.74
C SER A 97 -24.14 7.07 22.59
N TYR A 98 -24.29 8.35 22.97
CA TYR A 98 -25.54 9.11 22.88
C TYR A 98 -25.62 9.93 21.61
N TYR A 99 -24.52 10.61 21.23
CA TYR A 99 -24.50 11.55 20.11
C TYR A 99 -23.92 10.98 18.81
N GLY A 100 -23.26 9.81 18.86
CA GLY A 100 -22.57 9.24 17.71
C GLY A 100 -21.50 10.19 17.16
N ILE A 101 -21.40 10.27 15.83
CA ILE A 101 -20.40 11.10 15.14
C ILE A 101 -20.50 12.58 15.53
N SER A 102 -21.69 13.12 15.84
CA SER A 102 -21.82 14.55 16.16
C SER A 102 -21.13 14.95 17.46
N GLY A 103 -20.96 13.99 18.37
CA GLY A 103 -20.24 14.14 19.63
C GLY A 103 -18.72 14.05 19.51
N LEU A 104 -18.14 13.96 18.30
CA LEU A 104 -16.69 13.94 18.12
C LEU A 104 -16.03 15.25 18.56
N THR A 105 -14.96 15.10 19.32
CA THR A 105 -14.14 16.22 19.80
C THR A 105 -12.68 16.04 19.39
N LEU A 106 -11.87 17.11 19.40
CA LEU A 106 -10.42 17.01 19.18
C LEU A 106 -9.72 16.10 20.21
N GLN A 107 -10.32 15.95 21.39
CA GLN A 107 -9.81 15.10 22.46
C GLN A 107 -9.83 13.62 22.05
N HIS A 108 -10.88 13.15 21.38
CA HIS A 108 -10.93 11.78 20.87
C HIS A 108 -9.81 11.50 19.88
N GLY A 109 -9.52 12.46 18.99
CA GLY A 109 -8.40 12.38 18.04
C GLY A 109 -7.02 12.41 18.72
N SER A 110 -6.84 13.28 19.73
CA SER A 110 -5.63 13.31 20.59
C SER A 110 -5.35 11.95 21.23
N ARG A 111 -6.37 11.35 21.84
CA ARG A 111 -6.26 10.04 22.50
C ARG A 111 -5.94 8.93 21.51
N PHE A 112 -6.53 8.97 20.32
CA PHE A 112 -6.19 8.03 19.26
C PHE A 112 -4.72 8.15 18.84
N ILE A 113 -4.23 9.36 18.56
CA ILE A 113 -2.82 9.61 18.22
C ILE A 113 -1.89 9.12 19.33
N THR A 114 -2.24 9.42 20.59
CA THR A 114 -1.53 8.94 21.77
C THR A 114 -1.49 7.42 21.82
N SER A 115 -2.59 6.73 21.51
CA SER A 115 -2.63 5.27 21.47
C SER A 115 -1.68 4.67 20.43
N LEU A 116 -1.57 5.29 19.25
CA LEU A 116 -0.62 4.86 18.21
C LEU A 116 0.83 5.00 18.68
N THR A 117 1.13 6.10 19.39
CA THR A 117 2.44 6.32 20.00
C THR A 117 2.76 5.26 21.04
N LEU A 118 1.82 4.95 21.94
CA LEU A 118 2.00 3.94 22.98
C LEU A 118 2.15 2.51 22.41
N GLN A 119 1.53 2.22 21.26
CA GLN A 119 1.75 1.00 20.50
C GLN A 119 3.12 0.94 19.78
N GLY A 120 3.95 1.96 19.92
CA GLY A 120 5.29 2.00 19.32
C GLY A 120 5.27 2.26 17.80
N ARG A 121 4.20 2.88 17.26
CA ARG A 121 4.16 3.25 15.84
C ARG A 121 5.21 4.32 15.54
N ASN A 122 5.84 4.22 14.36
CA ASN A 122 6.87 5.17 13.97
C ASN A 122 6.26 6.57 13.69
N LYS A 123 7.12 7.59 13.79
CA LYS A 123 6.71 9.00 13.64
C LYS A 123 6.08 9.30 12.28
N GLN A 124 6.60 8.71 11.19
CA GLN A 124 6.08 8.93 9.84
C GLN A 124 4.68 8.36 9.68
N THR A 125 4.43 7.15 10.19
CA THR A 125 3.11 6.51 10.19
C THR A 125 2.12 7.32 11.02
N VAL A 126 2.48 7.76 12.22
CA VAL A 126 1.60 8.60 13.05
C VAL A 126 1.28 9.92 12.34
N ALA A 127 2.26 10.55 11.67
CA ALA A 127 2.03 11.78 10.92
C ALA A 127 1.07 11.58 9.73
N ILE A 128 1.15 10.44 9.02
CA ILE A 128 0.20 10.10 7.95
C ILE A 128 -1.21 9.90 8.53
N TYR A 129 -1.33 9.22 9.67
CA TYR A 129 -2.62 8.96 10.30
C TYR A 129 -3.26 10.26 10.78
N GLU A 130 -2.47 11.11 11.41
CA GLU A 130 -2.85 12.46 11.82
C GLU A 130 -3.35 13.29 10.63
N GLN A 131 -2.69 13.24 9.46
CA GLN A 131 -3.14 13.97 8.27
C GLN A 131 -4.52 13.50 7.79
N TYR A 132 -4.75 12.20 7.69
CA TYR A 132 -6.07 11.68 7.30
C TYR A 132 -7.14 12.02 8.33
N LEU A 133 -6.79 11.98 9.62
CA LEU A 133 -7.70 12.33 10.70
C LEU A 133 -8.08 13.82 10.64
N ILE A 134 -7.12 14.72 10.42
CA ILE A 134 -7.40 16.15 10.25
C ILE A 134 -8.39 16.35 9.09
N GLN A 135 -8.15 15.74 7.93
CA GLN A 135 -9.04 15.86 6.79
C GLN A 135 -10.46 15.34 7.08
N PHE A 136 -10.58 14.28 7.88
CA PHE A 136 -11.87 13.76 8.29
C PHE A 136 -12.62 14.75 9.21
N TYR A 137 -11.92 15.31 10.19
CA TYR A 137 -12.48 16.35 11.06
C TYR A 137 -12.88 17.62 10.28
N VAL A 138 -12.07 18.06 9.30
CA VAL A 138 -12.43 19.16 8.38
C VAL A 138 -13.72 18.85 7.66
N PHE A 139 -13.81 17.66 7.05
CA PHE A 139 -14.99 17.22 6.32
C PHE A 139 -16.24 17.23 7.20
N LEU A 140 -16.15 16.67 8.41
CA LEU A 140 -17.27 16.65 9.35
C LEU A 140 -17.75 18.06 9.71
N GLN A 141 -16.83 19.00 9.96
CA GLN A 141 -17.20 20.38 10.27
C GLN A 141 -17.84 21.10 9.08
N GLU A 142 -17.25 20.97 7.88
CA GLU A 142 -17.78 21.56 6.64
C GLU A 142 -19.20 21.06 6.33
N GLN A 143 -19.47 19.79 6.59
CA GLN A 143 -20.79 19.17 6.42
C GLN A 143 -21.73 19.41 7.62
N LYS A 144 -21.30 20.14 8.66
CA LYS A 144 -22.05 20.39 9.90
C LYS A 144 -22.51 19.10 10.60
N LEU A 145 -21.66 18.07 10.55
CA LEU A 145 -21.90 16.76 11.15
C LEU A 145 -21.32 16.61 12.54
N ILE A 146 -20.60 17.62 13.05
CA ILE A 146 -20.08 17.71 14.41
C ILE A 146 -20.46 19.05 15.05
N ASP A 147 -20.73 19.01 16.35
CA ASP A 147 -21.16 20.19 17.10
C ASP A 147 -19.97 21.12 17.42
N MET A 148 -18.78 20.53 17.57
CA MET A 148 -17.55 21.27 17.84
C MET A 148 -17.13 22.11 16.63
N GLN A 149 -16.95 23.41 16.86
CA GLN A 149 -16.36 24.34 15.90
C GLN A 149 -14.92 24.67 16.27
N PHE A 150 -14.02 24.63 15.29
CA PHE A 150 -12.63 25.03 15.47
C PHE A 150 -12.07 25.62 14.18
N ASP A 151 -11.09 26.51 14.32
CA ASP A 151 -10.55 27.27 13.22
C ASP A 151 -9.46 26.48 12.47
N PHE A 152 -9.79 26.00 11.28
CA PHE A 152 -8.85 25.29 10.40
C PHE A 152 -7.90 26.22 9.63
N SER A 153 -8.18 27.53 9.56
CA SER A 153 -7.34 28.48 8.83
C SER A 153 -5.95 28.62 9.48
N LEU A 154 -5.86 28.40 10.79
CA LEU A 154 -4.61 28.31 11.57
C LEU A 154 -3.73 27.11 11.16
N PHE A 155 -4.31 26.14 10.47
CA PHE A 155 -3.67 24.86 10.11
C PHE A 155 -3.54 24.68 8.58
N SER A 156 -3.77 25.75 7.81
CA SER A 156 -3.58 25.74 6.36
C SER A 156 -2.16 26.19 5.99
N ARG A 157 -1.63 25.62 4.91
CA ARG A 157 -0.28 25.92 4.39
C ARG A 157 -0.23 27.37 3.88
N SER A 158 0.36 28.29 4.64
CA SER A 158 0.89 29.50 4.01
C SER A 158 2.00 29.07 3.03
N LYS A 159 1.85 29.43 1.75
CA LYS A 159 2.88 29.23 0.72
C LYS A 159 4.05 30.14 1.05
N GLY A 160 5.02 29.63 1.81
CA GLY A 160 6.27 30.34 2.08
C GLY A 160 6.93 29.85 3.36
N TYR A 161 8.06 29.17 3.21
CA TYR A 161 9.02 28.82 4.27
C TYR A 161 8.51 27.94 5.43
N ARG A 162 8.86 26.64 5.36
CA ARG A 162 9.03 25.68 6.48
C ARG A 162 7.94 25.53 7.55
N ASN A 163 6.73 26.03 7.36
CA ASN A 163 5.64 25.76 8.32
C ASN A 163 4.89 24.49 7.92
N ARG A 164 5.15 23.39 8.65
CA ARG A 164 4.17 22.31 8.72
C ARG A 164 2.90 22.90 9.31
N PRO A 165 1.71 22.60 8.79
CA PRO A 165 0.49 23.02 9.47
C PRO A 165 0.56 22.52 10.91
N ASP A 166 0.33 23.41 11.88
CA ASP A 166 0.21 22.95 13.25
C ASP A 166 -1.00 22.02 13.29
N SER A 167 -0.83 20.85 13.88
CA SER A 167 -1.96 19.92 13.96
C SER A 167 -2.89 20.43 15.05
N PRO A 168 -4.23 20.42 14.86
CA PRO A 168 -5.17 20.80 15.92
C PRO A 168 -4.98 19.92 17.18
N PHE A 169 -4.44 18.71 17.01
CA PHE A 169 -4.14 17.79 18.10
C PHE A 169 -2.88 18.18 18.89
N ARG A 170 -2.11 19.19 18.49
CA ARG A 170 -0.91 19.64 19.23
C ARG A 170 -1.21 20.69 20.30
N HIS A 171 -2.45 21.15 20.42
CA HIS A 171 -2.81 22.13 21.44
C HIS A 171 -2.47 21.60 22.85
N PRO A 172 -1.80 22.38 23.73
CA PRO A 172 -1.35 21.90 25.03
C PRO A 172 -2.44 21.29 25.91
N SER A 173 -3.68 21.81 25.81
CA SER A 173 -4.82 21.31 26.59
C SER A 173 -5.25 19.88 26.25
N LEU A 174 -4.82 19.33 25.10
CA LEU A 174 -5.18 17.99 24.66
C LEU A 174 -4.19 16.92 25.13
N GLU A 175 -3.04 17.32 25.67
CA GLU A 175 -1.99 16.43 26.21
C GLU A 175 -1.54 15.31 25.24
N THR A 176 -1.61 15.54 23.93
CA THR A 176 -1.33 14.53 22.91
C THR A 176 0.13 14.07 22.95
N ARG A 177 0.35 12.76 23.06
CA ARG A 177 1.69 12.16 23.05
C ARG A 177 2.08 11.70 21.64
N TYR A 178 3.18 12.23 21.13
CA TYR A 178 3.76 11.84 19.84
C TYR A 178 4.99 10.94 19.99
N PRO A 179 5.33 10.12 18.98
CA PRO A 179 6.53 9.30 19.03
C PRO A 179 7.79 10.17 19.13
N SER A 180 8.62 9.85 20.12
CA SER A 180 9.95 10.42 20.26
C SER A 180 10.90 9.84 19.21
N ARG A 181 12.08 10.48 19.07
CA ARG A 181 13.18 9.93 18.26
C ARG A 181 13.60 8.53 18.75
N PHE A 182 13.46 8.23 20.04
CA PHE A 182 13.87 6.95 20.63
C PHE A 182 12.89 5.81 20.34
N THR A 183 11.58 6.07 20.37
CA THR A 183 10.55 5.10 19.92
C THR A 183 10.71 4.70 18.45
N SER A 184 11.35 5.54 17.64
CA SER A 184 11.57 5.29 16.20
C SER A 184 12.83 4.43 15.91
N LYS A 185 13.70 4.18 16.91
CA LYS A 185 14.99 3.48 16.69
C LYS A 185 14.87 1.97 16.51
N LYS A 186 13.76 1.33 16.89
CA LYS A 186 13.48 -0.09 16.60
C LYS A 186 13.12 -0.36 15.12
N GLN A 187 13.49 0.54 14.20
CA GLN A 187 13.37 0.24 12.78
C GLN A 187 14.37 -0.88 12.43
N ARG A 188 13.86 -1.97 11.85
CA ARG A 188 14.70 -2.81 10.98
C ARG A 188 15.34 -1.85 9.99
N GLN A 189 16.67 -1.77 9.99
CA GLN A 189 17.36 -0.95 8.99
C GLN A 189 16.89 -1.45 7.63
N LYS A 190 16.18 -0.60 6.89
CA LYS A 190 15.79 -0.93 5.53
C LYS A 190 17.11 -1.10 4.79
N ALA A 191 17.37 -2.31 4.29
CA ALA A 191 18.52 -2.55 3.41
C ALA A 191 18.44 -1.51 2.29
N LYS A 192 19.41 -0.60 2.31
CA LYS A 192 19.65 0.30 1.18
C LYS A 192 20.59 -0.45 0.23
N ASP A 193 20.75 0.09 -0.98
CA ASP A 193 21.78 -0.38 -1.91
C ASP A 193 23.13 -0.58 -1.21
N PHE A 194 23.96 -1.50 -1.70
CA PHE A 194 25.31 -1.70 -1.22
C PHE A 194 26.09 -0.40 -1.50
N ARG A 195 26.26 0.47 -0.51
CA ARG A 195 26.87 1.80 -0.69
C ARG A 195 28.39 1.71 -0.52
N GLY A 196 29.11 2.66 -1.13
CA GLY A 196 30.54 2.87 -0.88
C GLY A 196 31.45 2.15 -1.86
N LYS A 197 32.75 2.12 -1.53
CA LYS A 197 33.82 1.60 -2.40
C LYS A 197 33.67 0.10 -2.65
N ASP A 198 33.12 -0.63 -1.69
CA ASP A 198 33.00 -2.10 -1.75
C ASP A 198 31.72 -2.57 -2.44
N ARG A 199 30.92 -1.64 -2.98
CA ARG A 199 29.64 -1.96 -3.65
C ARG A 199 29.79 -3.07 -4.68
N LYS A 200 30.82 -2.99 -5.54
CA LYS A 200 31.03 -3.96 -6.63
C LYS A 200 31.25 -5.37 -6.06
N MET A 201 32.12 -5.51 -5.05
CA MET A 201 32.41 -6.77 -4.38
C MET A 201 31.15 -7.34 -3.71
N LEU A 202 30.44 -6.53 -2.93
CA LEU A 202 29.23 -6.96 -2.22
C LEU A 202 28.10 -7.38 -3.18
N VAL A 203 27.91 -6.65 -4.29
CA VAL A 203 26.95 -7.04 -5.33
C VAL A 203 27.35 -8.38 -5.95
N THR A 204 28.63 -8.57 -6.28
CA THR A 204 29.12 -9.84 -6.83
C THR A 204 28.92 -10.99 -5.85
N GLU A 205 29.31 -10.84 -4.58
CA GLU A 205 29.11 -11.87 -3.54
C GLU A 205 27.62 -12.19 -3.34
N PHE A 206 26.76 -11.17 -3.30
CA PHE A 206 25.32 -11.36 -3.14
C PHE A 206 24.73 -12.15 -4.32
N ILE A 207 25.15 -11.84 -5.55
CA ILE A 207 24.70 -12.57 -6.74
C ILE A 207 25.22 -14.02 -6.72
N GLN A 208 26.49 -14.26 -6.38
CA GLN A 208 27.02 -15.63 -6.28
C GLN A 208 26.29 -16.44 -5.22
N CYS A 209 26.06 -15.88 -4.04
CA CYS A 209 25.25 -16.50 -2.99
C CYS A 209 23.83 -16.82 -3.50
N SER A 210 23.20 -15.92 -4.25
CA SER A 210 21.89 -16.21 -4.83
C SER A 210 21.91 -17.34 -5.88
N LYS A 211 22.99 -17.49 -6.67
CA LYS A 211 23.13 -18.60 -7.62
C LYS A 211 23.19 -19.96 -6.92
N GLU A 212 23.77 -20.00 -5.73
CA GLU A 212 23.90 -21.22 -4.92
C GLU A 212 22.59 -21.53 -4.17
N ILE A 213 21.96 -20.53 -3.55
CA ILE A 213 20.83 -20.74 -2.65
C ILE A 213 19.48 -20.75 -3.38
N ALA A 214 19.29 -19.83 -4.33
CA ALA A 214 18.01 -19.59 -5.00
C ALA A 214 18.23 -19.24 -6.50
N PRO A 215 18.80 -20.17 -7.29
CA PRO A 215 19.13 -19.94 -8.70
C PRO A 215 17.95 -19.50 -9.55
N GLU A 216 16.73 -19.90 -9.18
CA GLU A 216 15.48 -19.61 -9.88
C GLU A 216 15.08 -18.12 -9.85
N ILE A 217 15.59 -17.34 -8.89
CA ILE A 217 15.35 -15.88 -8.79
C ILE A 217 16.58 -15.04 -9.10
N THR A 218 17.76 -15.64 -9.31
CA THR A 218 19.02 -14.91 -9.52
C THR A 218 18.93 -13.91 -10.66
N LEU A 219 18.35 -14.29 -11.80
CA LEU A 219 18.16 -13.37 -12.92
C LEU A 219 17.30 -12.16 -12.52
N GLY A 220 16.22 -12.41 -11.77
CA GLY A 220 15.38 -11.35 -11.20
C GLY A 220 16.18 -10.38 -10.33
N ILE A 221 17.01 -10.91 -9.42
CA ILE A 221 17.89 -10.10 -8.56
C ILE A 221 18.83 -9.22 -9.41
N CYS A 222 19.48 -9.79 -10.42
CA CYS A 222 20.35 -9.04 -11.32
C CYS A 222 19.59 -7.89 -12.03
N LEU A 223 18.37 -8.15 -12.51
CA LEU A 223 17.52 -7.14 -13.14
C LEU A 223 17.10 -6.01 -12.16
N GLN A 224 16.94 -6.31 -10.86
CA GLN A 224 16.72 -5.28 -9.84
C GLN A 224 17.96 -4.42 -9.62
N ILE A 225 19.13 -5.06 -9.50
CA ILE A 225 20.38 -4.37 -9.18
C ILE A 225 20.87 -3.52 -10.36
N PHE A 226 20.86 -4.08 -11.57
CA PHE A 226 21.40 -3.45 -12.78
C PHE A 226 20.37 -2.68 -13.59
N GLY A 227 19.08 -2.99 -13.45
CA GLY A 227 18.00 -2.34 -14.18
C GLY A 227 17.06 -1.50 -13.31
N GLY A 228 17.17 -1.56 -11.98
CA GLY A 228 16.22 -0.88 -11.09
C GLY A 228 14.78 -1.37 -11.25
N ILE A 229 14.58 -2.55 -11.84
CA ILE A 229 13.26 -3.09 -12.13
C ILE A 229 12.58 -3.47 -10.81
N ARG A 230 11.31 -3.10 -10.64
CA ARG A 230 10.58 -3.42 -9.41
C ARG A 230 10.13 -4.87 -9.42
N ARG A 231 9.98 -5.47 -8.24
CA ARG A 231 9.53 -6.86 -8.09
C ARG A 231 8.28 -7.21 -8.93
N GLY A 232 7.22 -6.40 -8.86
CA GLY A 232 5.99 -6.61 -9.64
C GLY A 232 6.23 -6.57 -11.16
N GLU A 233 7.19 -5.76 -11.61
CA GLU A 233 7.60 -5.69 -13.02
C GLU A 233 8.37 -6.96 -13.42
N ILE A 234 9.22 -7.51 -12.54
CA ILE A 234 10.02 -8.73 -12.79
C ILE A 234 9.16 -9.99 -12.93
N VAL A 235 8.23 -10.20 -12.01
CA VAL A 235 7.38 -11.39 -12.02
C VAL A 235 6.45 -11.40 -13.25
N ASN A 236 6.21 -10.23 -13.87
CA ASN A 236 5.43 -10.10 -15.09
C ASN A 236 6.25 -10.24 -16.39
N LEU A 237 7.57 -10.42 -16.30
CA LEU A 237 8.38 -10.58 -17.50
C LEU A 237 8.06 -11.91 -18.17
N THR A 238 7.89 -11.84 -19.48
CA THR A 238 7.83 -13.02 -20.34
C THR A 238 9.14 -13.17 -21.10
N ARG A 239 9.34 -14.33 -21.71
CA ARG A 239 10.50 -14.56 -22.57
C ARG A 239 10.58 -13.54 -23.72
N GLY A 240 9.43 -13.08 -24.21
CA GLY A 240 9.32 -12.03 -25.23
C GLY A 240 9.61 -10.61 -24.74
N SER A 241 9.76 -10.41 -23.42
CA SER A 241 10.07 -9.10 -22.85
C SER A 241 11.52 -8.65 -23.10
N PHE A 242 12.41 -9.54 -23.54
CA PHE A 242 13.84 -9.26 -23.66
C PHE A 242 14.24 -8.90 -25.09
N ASN A 243 14.70 -7.66 -25.28
CA ASN A 243 15.40 -7.21 -26.49
C ASN A 243 16.91 -7.21 -26.22
N VAL A 244 17.60 -8.24 -26.70
CA VAL A 244 18.99 -8.51 -26.33
C VAL A 244 19.88 -8.46 -27.56
N VAL A 245 20.92 -7.62 -27.49
CA VAL A 245 22.09 -7.69 -28.35
C VAL A 245 23.25 -8.14 -27.46
N LYS A 246 23.58 -9.45 -27.53
CA LYS A 246 24.57 -10.08 -26.63
C LYS A 246 25.88 -9.29 -26.57
N GLY A 247 26.37 -9.05 -25.36
CA GLY A 247 27.61 -8.32 -25.11
C GLY A 247 27.58 -6.84 -25.52
N LYS A 248 26.40 -6.27 -25.79
CA LYS A 248 26.24 -4.86 -26.15
C LYS A 248 25.11 -4.19 -25.37
N SER A 249 23.92 -4.76 -25.40
CA SER A 249 22.76 -4.15 -24.77
C SER A 249 21.68 -5.16 -24.40
N MET A 250 21.03 -4.90 -23.27
CA MET A 250 19.82 -5.59 -22.84
C MET A 250 18.76 -4.56 -22.50
N ILE A 251 17.62 -4.64 -23.17
CA ILE A 251 16.44 -3.82 -22.93
C ILE A 251 15.29 -4.75 -22.56
N VAL A 252 14.65 -4.47 -21.43
CA VAL A 252 13.50 -5.22 -20.94
C VAL A 252 12.23 -4.40 -21.15
N LYS A 253 11.27 -4.97 -21.87
CA LYS A 253 9.92 -4.43 -22.06
C LYS A 253 9.02 -4.85 -20.91
N ILE A 254 8.46 -3.86 -20.20
CA ILE A 254 7.58 -4.08 -19.05
C ILE A 254 6.12 -4.00 -19.52
N GLU A 255 5.38 -5.07 -19.29
CA GLU A 255 3.97 -5.21 -19.69
C GLU A 255 3.14 -5.80 -18.54
N ASP A 256 1.83 -5.60 -18.57
CA ASP A 256 0.91 -6.25 -17.62
C ASP A 256 0.49 -7.61 -18.16
N ASN A 257 1.18 -8.66 -17.71
CA ASN A 257 0.96 -10.05 -18.13
C ASN A 257 0.23 -10.86 -17.05
N ARG A 258 -0.42 -10.20 -16.08
CA ARG A 258 -1.00 -10.89 -14.91
C ARG A 258 -2.11 -11.86 -15.28
N ASN A 259 -2.91 -11.53 -16.29
CA ASN A 259 -3.97 -12.40 -16.82
C ASN A 259 -3.41 -13.68 -17.45
N ILE A 260 -2.21 -13.62 -18.04
CA ILE A 260 -1.59 -14.78 -18.71
C ILE A 260 -0.76 -15.61 -17.73
N LEU A 261 -0.03 -14.96 -16.83
CA LEU A 261 0.91 -15.62 -15.91
C LEU A 261 0.22 -16.10 -14.62
N PHE A 262 -0.78 -15.38 -14.13
CA PHE A 262 -1.34 -15.58 -12.79
C PHE A 262 -2.83 -15.92 -12.79
N GLY A 263 -3.33 -16.58 -13.84
CA GLY A 263 -4.73 -17.03 -13.91
C GLY A 263 -5.16 -17.95 -12.77
N HIS A 264 -4.21 -18.55 -12.05
CA HIS A 264 -4.45 -19.38 -10.87
C HIS A 264 -4.63 -18.57 -9.57
N LEU A 265 -4.33 -17.27 -9.56
CA LEU A 265 -4.43 -16.41 -8.38
C LEU A 265 -5.76 -15.67 -8.36
N LYS A 266 -6.38 -15.60 -7.18
CA LYS A 266 -7.59 -14.79 -6.95
C LYS A 266 -7.32 -13.29 -6.91
N ASN A 267 -6.11 -12.88 -6.52
CA ASN A 267 -5.71 -11.48 -6.40
C ASN A 267 -4.27 -11.31 -6.91
N THR A 268 -4.10 -10.41 -7.87
CA THR A 268 -2.82 -10.13 -8.55
C THR A 268 -2.35 -8.67 -8.36
N GLU A 269 -2.85 -7.98 -7.33
CA GLU A 269 -2.51 -6.56 -7.08
C GLU A 269 -1.02 -6.36 -6.76
N LYS A 270 -0.38 -7.34 -6.13
CA LYS A 270 1.02 -7.25 -5.70
C LYS A 270 2.01 -7.51 -6.84
N GLU A 271 1.52 -8.11 -7.90
CA GLU A 271 2.19 -8.40 -9.15
C GLU A 271 2.09 -7.22 -10.10
N PHE A 272 1.20 -6.23 -9.88
CA PHE A 272 1.01 -5.15 -10.85
C PHE A 272 2.32 -4.40 -11.17
N PRO A 273 2.69 -4.27 -12.46
CA PRO A 273 3.84 -3.48 -12.89
C PRO A 273 3.57 -1.98 -12.67
N LYS A 274 3.91 -1.46 -11.48
CA LYS A 274 3.57 -0.10 -11.04
C LYS A 274 3.95 1.01 -12.02
N ARG A 275 4.98 0.78 -12.85
CA ARG A 275 5.41 1.69 -13.93
C ARG A 275 4.30 2.01 -14.93
N LEU A 276 3.38 1.07 -15.17
CA LEU A 276 2.27 1.23 -16.10
C LEU A 276 1.15 2.13 -15.57
N ASN A 277 1.21 2.57 -14.30
CA ASN A 277 0.29 3.61 -13.80
C ASN A 277 0.55 4.99 -14.43
N TYR A 278 1.74 5.20 -15.00
CA TYR A 278 2.18 6.53 -15.45
C TYR A 278 2.95 6.50 -16.77
N LEU A 279 3.11 5.34 -17.40
CA LEU A 279 3.71 5.18 -18.72
C LEU A 279 2.87 4.22 -19.55
N GLU A 280 2.70 4.55 -20.83
CA GLU A 280 2.17 3.62 -21.81
C GLU A 280 3.15 2.47 -22.08
N THR A 281 2.63 1.32 -22.49
CA THR A 281 3.40 0.09 -22.69
C THR A 281 4.57 0.26 -23.66
N HIS A 282 4.40 1.04 -24.73
CA HIS A 282 5.46 1.28 -25.71
C HIS A 282 6.63 2.14 -25.15
N MET A 283 6.37 2.91 -24.08
CA MET A 283 7.36 3.70 -23.36
C MET A 283 7.96 2.95 -22.15
N ALA A 284 7.37 1.83 -21.75
CA ALA A 284 7.77 1.04 -20.58
C ALA A 284 8.98 0.14 -20.87
N LEU A 285 10.04 0.70 -21.45
CA LEU A 285 11.32 0.04 -21.74
C LEU A 285 12.33 0.36 -20.63
N GLN A 286 13.06 -0.65 -20.17
CA GLN A 286 14.14 -0.50 -19.20
C GLN A 286 15.45 -1.03 -19.78
N THR A 287 16.41 -0.13 -20.01
CA THR A 287 17.79 -0.52 -20.28
C THR A 287 18.43 -1.07 -19.01
N ILE A 288 19.09 -2.21 -19.14
CA ILE A 288 19.86 -2.83 -18.06
C ILE A 288 21.32 -2.44 -18.20
N LEU A 289 21.96 -2.08 -17.09
CA LEU A 289 23.39 -1.77 -17.08
C LEU A 289 24.21 -3.00 -17.50
N ASP A 290 25.15 -2.77 -18.40
CA ASP A 290 26.01 -3.81 -18.95
C ASP A 290 26.96 -4.37 -17.88
N ASN A 291 27.02 -5.69 -17.76
CA ASN A 291 27.80 -6.39 -16.74
C ASN A 291 28.04 -7.86 -17.11
N ASP A 292 29.29 -8.32 -17.05
CA ASP A 292 29.65 -9.71 -17.40
C ASP A 292 28.92 -10.75 -16.55
N LEU A 293 28.73 -10.48 -15.25
CA LEU A 293 28.03 -11.39 -14.34
C LEU A 293 26.53 -11.49 -14.68
N LEU A 294 25.93 -10.41 -15.17
CA LEU A 294 24.55 -10.44 -15.66
C LEU A 294 24.43 -11.34 -16.88
N TRP A 295 25.37 -11.25 -17.83
CA TRP A 295 25.37 -12.09 -19.03
C TRP A 295 25.53 -13.57 -18.69
N GLU A 296 26.44 -13.90 -17.78
CA GLU A 296 26.61 -15.27 -17.28
C GLU A 296 25.32 -15.81 -16.65
N VAL A 297 24.69 -15.02 -15.77
CA VAL A 297 23.43 -15.39 -15.12
C VAL A 297 22.29 -15.53 -16.13
N TYR A 298 22.20 -14.62 -17.10
CA TYR A 298 21.19 -14.65 -18.15
C TYR A 298 21.27 -15.94 -18.97
N ASP A 299 22.47 -16.27 -19.48
CA ASP A 299 22.66 -17.46 -20.32
C ASP A 299 22.38 -18.74 -19.52
N LEU A 300 22.90 -18.85 -18.29
CA LEU A 300 22.66 -20.00 -17.42
C LEU A 300 21.17 -20.16 -17.06
N HIS A 301 20.48 -19.05 -16.78
CA HIS A 301 19.05 -19.07 -16.44
C HIS A 301 18.21 -19.61 -17.58
N PHE A 302 18.39 -19.08 -18.79
CA PHE A 302 17.62 -19.51 -19.96
C PHE A 302 17.99 -20.92 -20.41
N GLU A 303 19.24 -21.35 -20.26
CA GLU A 303 19.62 -22.75 -20.49
C GLU A 303 18.85 -23.70 -19.56
N LYS A 304 18.85 -23.42 -18.25
CA LYS A 304 18.11 -24.22 -17.26
C LYS A 304 16.60 -24.20 -17.50
N LEU A 305 16.03 -23.02 -17.78
CA LEU A 305 14.61 -22.88 -18.05
C LEU A 305 14.18 -23.66 -19.29
N ASN A 306 14.96 -23.60 -20.38
CA ASN A 306 14.67 -24.37 -21.59
C ASN A 306 14.68 -25.88 -21.34
N LYS A 307 15.62 -26.38 -20.52
CA LYS A 307 15.65 -27.80 -20.12
C LYS A 307 14.39 -28.20 -19.36
N LYS A 308 13.98 -27.41 -18.35
CA LYS A 308 12.74 -27.66 -17.59
C LYS A 308 11.49 -27.65 -18.47
N ILE A 309 11.42 -26.72 -19.44
CA ILE A 309 10.32 -26.67 -20.41
C ILE A 309 10.29 -27.94 -21.27
N GLN A 310 11.45 -28.39 -21.77
CA GLN A 310 11.55 -29.63 -22.56
C GLN A 310 11.15 -30.87 -21.76
N GLN A 311 11.43 -30.88 -20.46
CA GLN A 311 11.05 -31.94 -19.53
C GLN A 311 9.57 -31.89 -19.11
N GLY A 312 8.82 -30.86 -19.53
CA GLY A 312 7.40 -30.69 -19.15
C GLY A 312 7.19 -30.24 -17.70
N GLU A 313 8.24 -29.78 -17.02
CA GLU A 313 8.19 -29.36 -15.62
C GLU A 313 7.63 -27.94 -15.45
N VAL A 314 7.48 -27.18 -16.55
CA VAL A 314 6.99 -25.80 -16.53
C VAL A 314 5.57 -25.73 -17.09
N LYS A 315 4.62 -25.28 -16.26
CA LYS A 315 3.21 -25.18 -16.65
C LYS A 315 2.94 -24.07 -17.65
N ASN A 316 3.70 -22.98 -17.55
CA ASN A 316 3.57 -21.84 -18.45
C ASN A 316 4.93 -21.50 -19.10
N PRO A 317 5.19 -21.99 -20.33
CA PRO A 317 6.49 -21.85 -21.00
C PRO A 317 6.89 -20.43 -21.39
N ILE A 318 5.98 -19.44 -21.30
CA ILE A 318 6.31 -18.04 -21.59
C ILE A 318 6.85 -17.29 -20.38
N ALA A 319 6.69 -17.84 -19.17
CA ALA A 319 7.18 -17.22 -17.93
C ALA A 319 8.70 -17.24 -17.86
N VAL A 320 9.28 -16.19 -17.26
CA VAL A 320 10.75 -16.08 -17.07
C VAL A 320 11.18 -16.68 -15.75
N LEU A 321 10.43 -16.41 -14.69
CA LEU A 321 10.69 -16.96 -13.36
C LEU A 321 9.62 -17.98 -13.02
N VAL A 322 10.06 -19.18 -12.64
CA VAL A 322 9.19 -20.31 -12.29
C VAL A 322 9.57 -20.87 -10.93
N ASP A 323 8.57 -21.22 -10.13
CA ASP A 323 8.76 -21.85 -8.82
C ASP A 323 9.15 -23.33 -8.94
N ASN A 324 9.40 -23.96 -7.80
CA ASN A 324 9.76 -25.39 -7.74
C ASN A 324 8.63 -26.32 -8.22
N HIS A 325 7.40 -25.84 -8.34
CA HIS A 325 6.26 -26.60 -8.88
C HIS A 325 5.95 -26.24 -10.35
N GLY A 326 6.81 -25.45 -11.00
CA GLY A 326 6.67 -25.08 -12.39
C GLY A 326 5.65 -23.98 -12.67
N ASN A 327 5.11 -23.32 -11.64
CA ASN A 327 4.20 -22.18 -11.81
C ASN A 327 5.01 -20.89 -12.03
N PRO A 328 4.47 -19.89 -12.77
CA PRO A 328 5.03 -18.54 -12.77
C PRO A 328 5.13 -17.99 -11.35
N MET A 329 6.30 -17.47 -10.99
CA MET A 329 6.50 -16.91 -9.65
C MET A 329 5.64 -15.68 -9.43
N SER A 330 4.95 -15.62 -8.29
CA SER A 330 4.19 -14.46 -7.83
C SER A 330 4.69 -13.97 -6.47
N ASP A 331 4.21 -12.82 -6.00
CA ASP A 331 4.55 -12.31 -4.65
C ASP A 331 3.88 -13.12 -3.54
N TYR A 332 2.80 -13.84 -3.86
CA TYR A 332 2.31 -14.90 -3.01
C TYR A 332 3.21 -16.12 -3.19
N GLY A 333 4.36 -16.06 -2.54
CA GLY A 333 5.10 -17.28 -2.19
C GLY A 333 4.16 -18.22 -1.43
N GLN A 334 4.21 -19.48 -1.84
CA GLN A 334 3.45 -20.63 -1.37
C GLN A 334 3.12 -20.64 0.12
#